data_AF-A0A970A6P0-F1
#
_entry.id   AF-A0A970A6P0-F1
#
_cell.length_a   1.000
_cell.length_b   1.000
_cell.length_c   1.000
_cell.angle_alpha   90.00
_cell.angle_beta   90.00
_cell.angle_gamma   90.00
#
_symmetry.space_group_name_H-M   'P 1'
#
loop_
_entity.id
_entity.type
_entity.pdbx_description
1 polymer ?
#
loop_
_entity_poly.entity_id
_entity_poly.type
_entity_poly.pdbx_seq_one_letter_code
_entity_poly.pdbx_strand_id
1 'polypeptide(L)'
;MKTSQIILVLLFTCTVLLSSCKSTSNEITKEEEEKVMVSSEISRIYYQYRAARSWSYNIELKREGSDYYLHAEFDDPENSYEPTDLIWEGAEYAKTVKSFFDRIVEVIDDNDVLSWNGFDGYDPEAKDGWGFNLSIDFENGARLTADGENEFPPGYSVVEKEFYNLMNEIIAIHHE
;
A
#
# COMPACT_ATOMS: atom_id res chain seq x y z
N MET A 1 -20.43 42.43 -42.23
CA MET A 1 -19.78 43.73 -42.50
C MET A 1 -19.73 44.55 -41.22
N LYS A 2 -18.53 44.70 -40.65
CA LYS A 2 -17.99 45.65 -39.65
C LYS A 2 -16.55 45.13 -39.39
N THR A 3 -15.49 45.55 -40.10
CA THR A 3 -14.60 46.72 -39.84
C THR A 3 -14.52 47.10 -38.35
N SER A 4 -13.39 47.29 -37.67
CA SER A 4 -11.94 47.34 -37.97
C SER A 4 -11.17 47.40 -36.63
N GLN A 5 -9.82 47.36 -36.70
CA GLN A 5 -8.79 47.79 -35.71
C GLN A 5 -8.22 46.67 -34.81
N ILE A 6 -7.02 46.10 -35.02
CA ILE A 6 -5.60 46.57 -35.08
C ILE A 6 -4.98 46.76 -33.66
N ILE A 7 -3.75 46.22 -33.50
CA ILE A 7 -2.68 46.48 -32.50
C ILE A 7 -2.78 45.57 -31.23
N LEU A 8 -1.77 44.83 -30.74
CA LEU A 8 -0.32 45.03 -30.67
C LEU A 8 0.42 43.66 -30.66
N VAL A 9 1.49 43.54 -31.43
CA VAL A 9 2.51 42.49 -31.32
C VAL A 9 3.46 42.86 -30.18
N LEU A 10 3.64 41.98 -29.20
CA LEU A 10 4.76 42.05 -28.25
C LEU A 10 5.65 40.83 -28.43
N LEU A 11 6.68 41.01 -29.24
CA LEU A 11 7.87 40.17 -29.33
C LEU A 11 8.68 40.32 -28.05
N PHE A 12 8.76 39.26 -27.24
CA PHE A 12 9.79 39.14 -26.21
C PHE A 12 10.97 38.35 -26.80
N THR A 13 11.91 39.08 -27.40
CA THR A 13 13.24 38.53 -27.72
C THR A 13 14.14 38.75 -26.52
N CYS A 14 14.37 37.71 -25.72
CA CYS A 14 15.44 37.72 -24.73
C CYS A 14 16.68 37.09 -25.37
N THR A 15 17.54 37.95 -25.92
CA THR A 15 18.89 37.57 -26.33
C THR A 15 19.79 37.66 -25.10
N VAL A 16 20.23 36.53 -24.56
CA VAL A 16 21.36 36.48 -23.64
C VAL A 16 22.48 35.69 -24.32
N LEU A 17 23.44 36.43 -24.88
CA LEU A 17 24.74 35.92 -25.27
C LEU A 17 25.75 36.37 -24.22
N LEU A 18 26.43 35.39 -23.61
CA LEU A 18 27.90 35.30 -23.43
C LEU A 18 28.22 34.48 -22.18
N SER A 19 28.75 33.28 -22.37
CA SER A 19 30.20 33.04 -22.29
C SER A 19 30.47 31.56 -22.03
N SER A 20 31.44 31.05 -22.78
CA SER A 20 31.88 29.67 -22.82
C SER A 20 32.45 29.19 -21.48
N CYS A 21 31.91 28.10 -20.93
CA CYS A 21 32.67 27.18 -20.10
C CYS A 21 32.18 25.75 -20.39
N LYS A 22 33.03 24.96 -21.06
CA LYS A 22 32.83 23.53 -21.27
C LYS A 22 32.87 22.83 -19.92
N SER A 23 31.75 22.23 -19.53
CA SER A 23 31.76 21.03 -18.68
C SER A 23 30.72 20.07 -19.25
N THR A 24 31.21 18.95 -19.75
CA THR A 24 30.40 17.85 -20.25
C THR A 24 29.79 17.16 -19.03
N SER A 25 28.54 17.49 -18.72
CA SER A 25 27.71 16.72 -17.78
C SER A 25 26.47 16.30 -18.55
N ASN A 26 26.41 15.03 -18.94
CA ASN A 26 25.17 14.39 -19.38
C ASN A 26 24.20 14.38 -18.21
N GLU A 27 23.40 15.43 -18.07
CA GLU A 27 22.30 15.47 -17.14
C GLU A 27 21.08 14.86 -17.86
N ILE A 28 20.97 13.54 -17.79
CA ILE A 28 19.72 12.85 -18.09
C ILE A 28 18.83 13.10 -16.88
N THR A 29 18.04 14.16 -16.92
CA THR A 29 16.89 14.31 -16.05
C THR A 29 15.88 13.24 -16.46
N LYS A 30 15.92 12.08 -15.79
CA LYS A 30 14.75 11.21 -15.73
C LYS A 30 13.74 11.95 -14.87
N GLU A 31 12.79 12.64 -15.51
CA GLU A 31 11.51 12.91 -14.88
C GLU A 31 10.91 11.53 -14.58
N GLU A 32 11.06 11.06 -13.33
CA GLU A 32 10.26 9.94 -12.85
C GLU A 32 8.82 10.45 -12.83
N GLU A 33 8.01 10.01 -13.80
CA GLU A 33 6.56 10.23 -13.77
C GLU A 33 6.06 9.71 -12.42
N GLU A 34 5.52 10.61 -11.61
CA GLU A 34 4.92 10.29 -10.32
C GLU A 34 3.77 9.32 -10.56
N LYS A 35 3.97 8.05 -10.20
CA LYS A 35 2.97 7.00 -10.40
C LYS A 35 1.83 7.22 -9.41
N VAL A 36 0.65 7.50 -9.93
CA VAL A 36 -0.55 7.71 -9.10
C VAL A 36 -0.98 6.39 -8.48
N MET A 37 -1.17 6.37 -7.16
CA MET A 37 -1.71 5.20 -6.45
C MET A 37 -3.24 5.27 -6.48
N VAL A 38 -3.89 4.22 -7.00
CA VAL A 38 -5.34 4.14 -7.12
C VAL A 38 -5.81 2.79 -6.59
N SER A 39 -6.79 2.76 -5.69
CA SER A 39 -7.26 1.54 -5.01
C SER A 39 -7.68 0.42 -5.98
N SER A 40 -8.25 0.77 -7.13
CA SER A 40 -8.62 -0.20 -8.18
C SER A 40 -7.44 -0.92 -8.82
N GLU A 41 -6.25 -0.30 -8.79
CA GLU A 41 -5.01 -0.85 -9.35
C GLU A 41 -4.20 -1.66 -8.32
N ILE A 42 -4.71 -1.85 -7.10
CA ILE A 42 -4.03 -2.69 -6.10
C ILE A 42 -3.93 -4.11 -6.62
N SER A 43 -2.71 -4.66 -6.60
CA SER A 43 -2.39 -6.02 -7.02
C SER A 43 -1.88 -6.90 -5.88
N ARG A 44 -1.34 -6.31 -4.81
CA ARG A 44 -0.89 -7.03 -3.62
C ARG A 44 -1.07 -6.18 -2.37
N ILE A 45 -1.53 -6.82 -1.30
CA ILE A 45 -1.68 -6.23 0.03
C ILE A 45 -0.98 -7.17 0.99
N TYR A 46 0.06 -6.68 1.65
CA TYR A 46 0.75 -7.37 2.73
C TYR A 46 0.56 -6.59 4.02
N TYR A 47 0.12 -7.27 5.07
CA TYR A 47 -0.05 -6.71 6.39
C TYR A 47 0.56 -7.65 7.43
N GLN A 48 1.40 -7.09 8.29
CA GLN A 48 1.94 -7.77 9.46
C GLN A 48 1.44 -7.06 10.71
N TYR A 49 0.91 -7.82 11.65
CA TYR A 49 0.64 -7.36 13.00
C TYR A 49 1.62 -8.02 13.98
N ARG A 50 2.29 -7.21 14.79
CA ARG A 50 3.29 -7.63 15.76
C ARG A 50 2.80 -7.26 17.15
N ALA A 51 2.67 -8.23 18.05
CA ALA A 51 2.28 -7.97 19.43
C ALA A 51 3.27 -8.58 20.42
N ALA A 52 3.63 -7.84 21.47
CA ALA A 52 4.56 -8.32 22.49
C ALA A 52 3.92 -9.33 23.47
N ARG A 53 2.59 -9.30 23.64
CA ARG A 53 1.84 -10.12 24.62
C ARG A 53 0.59 -10.78 24.06
N SER A 54 0.45 -10.80 22.74
CA SER A 54 -0.64 -11.46 22.02
C SER A 54 -0.05 -12.21 20.83
N TRP A 55 -0.90 -12.97 20.13
CA TRP A 55 -0.50 -13.62 18.89
C TRP A 55 -0.18 -12.58 17.82
N SER A 56 0.84 -12.88 17.03
CA SER A 56 1.23 -12.11 15.86
C SER A 56 0.80 -12.84 14.60
N TYR A 57 0.61 -12.10 13.52
CA TYR A 57 0.28 -12.70 12.24
C TYR A 57 0.80 -11.84 11.09
N ASN A 58 0.96 -12.46 9.94
CA ASN A 58 1.06 -11.77 8.67
C ASN A 58 0.09 -12.37 7.67
N ILE A 59 -0.38 -11.53 6.76
CA ILE A 59 -1.27 -11.91 5.66
C ILE A 59 -0.85 -11.19 4.40
N GLU A 60 -0.80 -11.94 3.30
CA GLU A 60 -0.65 -11.46 1.95
C GLU A 60 -1.89 -11.85 1.14
N LEU A 61 -2.53 -10.86 0.55
CA LEU A 61 -3.58 -11.02 -0.44
C LEU A 61 -3.07 -10.50 -1.78
N LYS A 62 -3.17 -11.31 -2.83
CA LYS A 62 -2.60 -10.98 -4.14
C LYS A 62 -3.58 -11.29 -5.27
N ARG A 63 -3.59 -10.41 -6.27
CA ARG A 63 -4.34 -10.53 -7.53
C ARG A 63 -3.36 -10.58 -8.70
N GLU A 64 -3.44 -11.64 -9.50
CA GLU A 64 -2.74 -11.76 -10.78
C GLU A 64 -3.74 -12.04 -11.89
N GLY A 65 -4.12 -11.01 -12.65
CA GLY A 65 -5.17 -11.14 -13.66
C GLY A 65 -6.51 -11.50 -13.01
N SER A 66 -7.02 -12.71 -13.30
CA SER A 66 -8.25 -13.24 -12.70
C SER A 66 -8.03 -14.06 -11.44
N ASP A 67 -6.79 -14.39 -11.12
CA ASP A 67 -6.44 -15.30 -10.05
C ASP A 67 -6.15 -14.54 -8.75
N TYR A 68 -6.53 -15.15 -7.63
CA TYR A 68 -6.40 -14.59 -6.30
C TYR A 68 -5.69 -15.59 -5.38
N TYR A 69 -4.77 -15.07 -4.58
CA TYR A 69 -3.90 -15.85 -3.72
C TYR A 69 -3.92 -15.27 -2.31
N LEU A 70 -3.91 -16.15 -1.32
CA LEU A 70 -3.75 -15.80 0.09
C LEU A 70 -2.59 -16.61 0.65
N HIS A 71 -1.69 -15.91 1.33
CA HIS A 71 -0.69 -16.51 2.19
C HIS A 71 -0.83 -15.87 3.57
N ALA A 72 -0.88 -16.68 4.62
CA ALA A 72 -0.95 -16.18 5.99
C ALA A 72 -0.09 -17.03 6.91
N GLU A 73 0.65 -16.36 7.79
CA GLU A 73 1.38 -17.00 8.87
C GLU A 73 0.86 -16.47 10.20
N PHE A 74 0.52 -17.35 11.15
CA PHE A 74 -0.04 -16.94 12.43
C PHE A 74 0.23 -17.96 13.53
N ASP A 75 0.29 -17.48 14.78
CA ASP A 75 0.27 -18.36 15.95
C ASP A 75 -1.16 -18.85 16.18
N ASP A 76 -1.43 -20.12 15.89
CA ASP A 76 -2.76 -20.71 16.09
C ASP A 76 -3.11 -20.75 17.60
N PRO A 77 -4.17 -20.05 18.05
CA PRO A 77 -4.59 -20.07 19.45
C PRO A 77 -5.08 -21.45 19.92
N GLU A 78 -5.50 -22.34 19.01
CA GLU A 78 -5.95 -23.69 19.31
C GLU A 78 -4.80 -24.72 19.28
N ASN A 79 -3.73 -24.46 18.53
CA ASN A 79 -2.58 -25.36 18.37
C ASN A 79 -1.22 -24.62 18.35
N SER A 80 -0.90 -23.97 19.47
CA SER A 80 0.19 -22.98 19.58
C SER A 80 1.62 -23.55 19.64
N TYR A 81 1.88 -24.78 19.18
CA TYR A 81 3.22 -25.38 19.29
C TYR A 81 4.19 -24.84 18.24
N GLU A 82 3.70 -24.57 17.03
CA GLU A 82 4.45 -23.97 15.92
C GLU A 82 3.52 -23.01 15.15
N PRO A 83 4.04 -21.93 14.55
CA PRO A 83 3.25 -21.06 13.68
C PRO A 83 2.66 -21.84 12.51
N THR A 84 1.39 -21.57 12.21
CA THR A 84 0.71 -22.11 11.02
C THR A 84 1.12 -21.31 9.81
N ASP A 85 1.53 -22.00 8.74
CA ASP A 85 1.81 -21.45 7.41
C ASP A 85 0.71 -21.90 6.44
N LEU A 86 -0.17 -20.97 6.06
CA LEU A 86 -1.39 -21.25 5.30
C LEU A 86 -1.33 -20.61 3.91
N ILE A 87 -1.47 -21.44 2.88
CA ILE A 87 -1.54 -20.99 1.49
C ILE A 87 -2.87 -21.43 0.88
N TRP A 88 -3.66 -20.46 0.41
CA TRP A 88 -4.87 -20.71 -0.36
C TRP A 88 -4.69 -20.18 -1.78
N GLU A 89 -4.67 -21.12 -2.73
CA GLU A 89 -4.56 -20.87 -4.15
C GLU A 89 -5.46 -21.80 -4.96
N GLY A 90 -5.66 -21.48 -6.23
CA GLY A 90 -6.45 -22.30 -7.15
C GLY A 90 -7.97 -22.19 -6.95
N ALA A 91 -8.70 -23.01 -7.71
CA ALA A 91 -10.15 -22.85 -7.90
C ALA A 91 -11.00 -23.09 -6.63
N GLU A 92 -10.47 -23.84 -5.67
CA GLU A 92 -11.17 -24.18 -4.42
C GLU A 92 -11.43 -22.93 -3.57
N TYR A 93 -10.39 -22.11 -3.37
CA TYR A 93 -10.46 -20.91 -2.52
C TYR A 93 -10.64 -19.61 -3.29
N ALA A 94 -10.55 -19.63 -4.63
CA ALA A 94 -10.56 -18.43 -5.47
C ALA A 94 -11.69 -17.43 -5.14
N LYS A 95 -12.92 -17.93 -4.93
CA LYS A 95 -14.06 -17.06 -4.61
C LYS A 95 -13.93 -16.43 -3.22
N THR A 96 -13.48 -17.20 -2.23
CA THR A 96 -13.28 -16.76 -0.85
C THR A 96 -12.15 -15.73 -0.79
N VAL A 97 -10.99 -16.03 -1.38
CA VAL A 97 -9.84 -15.13 -1.40
C VAL A 97 -10.18 -13.84 -2.15
N LYS A 98 -10.90 -13.92 -3.29
CA LYS A 98 -11.39 -12.72 -3.98
C LYS A 98 -12.26 -11.86 -3.07
N SER A 99 -13.19 -12.46 -2.33
CA SER A 99 -14.06 -11.72 -1.41
C SER A 99 -13.27 -11.02 -0.31
N PHE A 100 -12.21 -11.65 0.21
CA PHE A 100 -11.31 -11.04 1.19
C PHE A 100 -10.50 -9.90 0.59
N PHE A 101 -9.96 -10.09 -0.62
CA PHE A 101 -9.24 -9.04 -1.36
C PHE A 101 -10.12 -7.82 -1.59
N ASP A 102 -11.32 -8.01 -2.15
CA ASP A 102 -12.27 -6.91 -2.43
C ASP A 102 -12.62 -6.15 -1.14
N ARG A 103 -12.91 -6.87 -0.04
CA ARG A 103 -13.21 -6.26 1.27
C ARG A 103 -12.06 -5.40 1.78
N ILE A 104 -10.81 -5.88 1.72
CA ILE A 104 -9.67 -5.10 2.21
C ILE A 104 -9.38 -3.90 1.31
N VAL A 105 -9.60 -4.00 -0.01
CA VAL A 105 -9.53 -2.85 -0.91
C VAL A 105 -10.56 -1.78 -0.54
N GLU A 106 -11.80 -2.17 -0.22
CA GLU A 106 -12.83 -1.23 0.27
C GLU A 106 -12.39 -0.55 1.58
N VAL A 107 -11.84 -1.31 2.54
CA VAL A 107 -11.31 -0.77 3.79
C VAL A 107 -10.18 0.24 3.55
N ILE A 108 -9.30 -0.04 2.60
CA ILE A 108 -8.21 0.86 2.19
C ILE A 108 -8.76 2.18 1.65
N ASP A 109 -9.78 2.13 0.79
CA ASP A 109 -10.39 3.30 0.16
C ASP A 109 -11.17 4.15 1.19
N ASP A 110 -12.01 3.51 2.00
CA ASP A 110 -12.88 4.16 2.97
C ASP A 110 -12.12 4.85 4.12
N ASN A 111 -10.87 4.41 4.39
CA ASN A 111 -10.04 4.93 5.48
C ASN A 111 -8.83 5.73 5.01
N ASP A 112 -8.77 6.12 3.73
CA ASP A 112 -7.68 6.91 3.14
C ASP A 112 -6.29 6.32 3.41
N VAL A 113 -6.17 4.99 3.37
CA VAL A 113 -4.92 4.29 3.72
C VAL A 113 -3.80 4.64 2.73
N LEU A 114 -4.13 5.08 1.52
CA LEU A 114 -3.16 5.57 0.56
C LEU A 114 -2.36 6.78 1.07
N SER A 115 -2.94 7.58 1.98
CA SER A 115 -2.26 8.70 2.64
C SER A 115 -1.18 8.25 3.62
N TRP A 116 -1.13 6.97 3.99
CA TRP A 116 -0.14 6.43 4.92
C TRP A 116 1.20 6.17 4.25
N ASN A 117 1.32 6.39 2.94
CA ASN A 117 2.57 6.13 2.23
C ASN A 117 3.74 6.92 2.83
N GLY A 118 4.78 6.19 3.25
CA GLY A 118 5.95 6.74 3.92
C GLY A 118 5.78 7.00 5.41
N PHE A 119 4.65 6.60 6.02
CA PHE A 119 4.49 6.63 7.46
C PHE A 119 5.49 5.66 8.13
N ASP A 120 6.23 6.16 9.10
CA ASP A 120 7.22 5.43 9.91
C ASP A 120 7.17 6.02 11.33
N GLY A 121 6.34 5.42 12.18
CA GLY A 121 6.05 5.91 13.53
C GLY A 121 6.72 5.04 14.61
N TYR A 122 7.24 5.66 15.67
CA TYR A 122 7.91 4.93 16.76
C TYR A 122 7.76 5.64 18.10
N ASP A 123 7.04 5.02 19.04
CA ASP A 123 6.98 5.43 20.45
C ASP A 123 7.72 4.42 21.37
N PRO A 124 8.92 4.78 21.87
CA PRO A 124 9.70 3.93 22.77
C PRO A 124 9.19 3.92 24.23
N GLU A 125 8.31 4.84 24.62
CA GLU A 125 7.83 4.95 26.00
C GLU A 125 6.67 3.99 26.31
N ALA A 126 6.09 3.37 25.28
CA ALA A 126 5.04 2.37 25.40
C ALA A 126 5.56 1.09 26.06
N LYS A 127 4.89 0.67 27.16
CA LYS A 127 5.29 -0.49 27.97
C LYS A 127 4.75 -1.82 27.47
N ASP A 128 3.65 -1.77 26.74
CA ASP A 128 2.99 -2.92 26.13
C ASP A 128 2.95 -2.62 24.63
N GLY A 129 3.82 -3.31 23.89
CA GLY A 129 4.13 -2.95 22.52
C GLY A 129 3.28 -3.71 21.50
N TRP A 130 2.80 -3.00 20.48
CA TRP A 130 2.42 -3.60 19.22
C TRP A 130 2.87 -2.73 18.05
N GLY A 131 2.91 -3.33 16.88
CA GLY A 131 3.29 -2.63 15.67
C GLY A 131 2.69 -3.28 14.44
N PHE A 132 2.84 -2.59 13.32
CA PHE A 132 2.42 -3.08 12.03
C PHE A 132 3.43 -2.79 10.95
N ASN A 133 3.40 -3.62 9.90
CA ASN A 133 3.99 -3.30 8.61
C ASN A 133 2.91 -3.48 7.54
N LEU A 134 2.75 -2.48 6.68
CA LEU A 134 1.85 -2.51 5.55
C LEU A 134 2.65 -2.26 4.27
N SER A 135 2.44 -3.09 3.26
CA SER A 135 2.93 -2.87 1.90
C SER A 135 1.80 -3.12 0.91
N ILE A 136 1.56 -2.16 0.01
CA ILE A 136 0.58 -2.30 -1.07
C ILE A 136 1.30 -2.08 -2.39
N ASP A 137 1.21 -3.05 -3.29
CA ASP A 137 1.75 -2.94 -4.64
C ASP A 137 0.61 -2.68 -5.64
N PHE A 138 0.91 -1.87 -6.65
CA PHE A 138 -0.05 -1.46 -7.68
C PHE A 138 0.35 -2.03 -9.04
N GLU A 139 -0.62 -2.23 -9.93
CA GLU A 139 -0.40 -2.74 -11.30
C GLU A 139 0.54 -1.84 -12.11
N ASN A 140 0.51 -0.53 -11.86
CA ASN A 140 1.42 0.43 -12.49
C ASN A 140 2.86 0.37 -11.92
N GLY A 141 3.10 -0.48 -10.93
CA GLY A 141 4.38 -0.67 -10.25
C GLY A 141 4.74 0.44 -9.27
N ALA A 142 3.77 1.25 -8.83
CA ALA A 142 3.88 2.03 -7.61
C ALA A 142 3.85 1.08 -6.40
N ARG A 143 4.34 1.58 -5.27
CA ARG A 143 4.35 0.86 -4.01
C ARG A 143 4.10 1.83 -2.86
N LEU A 144 3.20 1.45 -1.98
CA LEU A 144 2.98 2.07 -0.69
C LEU A 144 3.67 1.23 0.39
N THR A 145 4.35 1.90 1.31
CA THR A 145 4.84 1.28 2.55
C THR A 145 4.50 2.14 3.76
N ALA A 146 4.07 1.51 4.84
CA ALA A 146 3.85 2.14 6.13
C ALA A 146 4.29 1.20 7.25
N ASP A 147 4.98 1.70 8.26
CA ASP A 147 5.38 0.96 9.45
C ASP A 147 5.07 1.79 10.70
N GLY A 148 4.71 1.11 11.78
CA GLY A 148 4.45 1.78 13.06
C GLY A 148 4.73 0.84 14.22
N GLU A 149 5.37 1.38 15.24
CA GLU A 149 5.61 0.71 16.52
C GLU A 149 5.13 1.64 17.64
N ASN A 150 3.97 1.32 18.21
CA ASN A 150 3.27 2.13 19.22
C ASN A 150 2.86 3.56 18.80
N GLU A 151 3.17 3.97 17.58
CA GLU A 151 2.71 5.20 16.94
C GLU A 151 2.09 4.84 15.59
N PHE A 152 0.89 5.36 15.33
CA PHE A 152 0.04 4.88 14.23
C PHE A 152 -0.57 6.03 13.43
N PRO A 153 -0.81 5.85 12.12
CA PRO A 153 -1.45 6.86 11.32
C PRO A 153 -2.94 7.02 11.72
N PRO A 154 -3.57 8.18 11.42
CA PRO A 154 -5.00 8.36 11.62
C PRO A 154 -5.82 7.26 10.94
N GLY A 155 -6.85 6.75 11.62
CA GLY A 155 -7.71 5.67 11.10
C GLY A 155 -7.14 4.26 11.28
N TYR A 156 -5.90 4.10 11.75
CA TYR A 156 -5.25 2.79 11.90
C TYR A 156 -6.08 1.74 12.62
N SER A 157 -6.71 2.10 13.75
CA SER A 157 -7.49 1.16 14.55
C SER A 157 -8.70 0.56 13.82
N VAL A 158 -9.24 1.24 12.81
CA VAL A 158 -10.34 0.70 12.01
C VAL A 158 -9.82 -0.37 11.06
N VAL A 159 -8.71 -0.08 10.38
CA VAL A 159 -8.05 -0.99 9.44
C VAL A 159 -7.48 -2.22 10.16
N GLU A 160 -6.80 -2.02 11.29
CA GLU A 160 -6.27 -3.11 12.13
C GLU A 160 -7.38 -4.08 12.55
N LYS A 161 -8.53 -3.55 12.99
CA LYS A 161 -9.68 -4.37 13.38
C LYS A 161 -10.22 -5.20 12.20
N GLU A 162 -10.21 -4.67 10.98
CA GLU A 162 -10.66 -5.42 9.81
C GLU A 162 -9.70 -6.56 9.44
N PHE A 163 -8.37 -6.33 9.53
CA PHE A 163 -7.38 -7.42 9.40
C PHE A 163 -7.54 -8.47 10.51
N TYR A 164 -7.77 -8.04 11.75
CA TYR A 164 -8.02 -8.96 12.86
C TYR A 164 -9.27 -9.82 12.63
N ASN A 165 -10.37 -9.23 12.18
CA ASN A 165 -11.60 -9.96 11.86
C ASN A 165 -11.35 -10.96 10.71
N LEU A 166 -10.67 -10.51 9.65
CA LEU A 166 -10.30 -11.36 8.52
C LEU A 166 -9.48 -12.57 8.96
N MET A 167 -8.48 -12.39 9.82
CA MET A 167 -7.67 -13.50 10.33
C MET A 167 -8.49 -14.52 11.13
N ASN A 168 -9.44 -14.06 11.97
CA ASN A 168 -10.31 -14.98 12.69
C ASN A 168 -11.21 -15.80 11.73
N GLU A 169 -11.69 -15.20 10.64
CA GLU A 169 -12.44 -15.92 9.60
C GLU A 169 -11.56 -16.95 8.89
N ILE A 170 -10.31 -16.61 8.57
CA ILE A 170 -9.34 -17.52 7.96
C ILE A 170 -9.06 -18.72 8.88
N ILE A 171 -8.81 -18.47 10.17
CA ILE A 171 -8.56 -19.53 11.17
C ILE A 171 -9.78 -20.44 11.30
N ALA A 172 -10.98 -19.86 11.36
CA ALA A 172 -12.21 -20.64 11.44
C ALA A 172 -12.37 -21.59 10.24
N ILE A 173 -12.17 -21.09 9.02
CA ILE A 173 -12.23 -21.92 7.79
C ILE A 173 -11.11 -22.96 7.78
N HIS A 174 -9.90 -22.63 8.27
CA HIS A 174 -8.79 -23.57 8.33
C HIS A 174 -9.09 -24.78 9.24
N HIS A 175 -9.92 -24.62 10.27
CA HIS A 175 -10.27 -25.67 11.22
C HIS A 175 -11.52 -26.48 10.83
N GLU A 176 -12.23 -26.11 9.75
CA GLU A 176 -13.39 -26.85 9.21
C GLU A 176 -12.98 -28.07 8.35
#